data_AF-A0ABD0LQG0-F1
#
_entry.id   AF-A0ABD0LQG0-F1
#
_cell.length_a   1.000
_cell.length_b   1.000
_cell.length_c   1.000
_cell.angle_alpha   90.00
_cell.angle_beta   90.00
_cell.angle_gamma   90.00
#
_symmetry.space_group_name_H-M   'P 1'
#
loop_
_entity.id
_entity.type
_entity.pdbx_description
1 polymer ?
#
loop_
_entity_poly.entity_id
_entity_poly.type
_entity_poly.pdbx_seq_one_letter_code
_entity_poly.pdbx_strand_id
1 'polypeptide(L)'
;MLTSPQKNSFKLRLKKDGAFSEALCEAVAAMTGLEVSAENVGPVTDVLRAAGVEVNPADLPSRQSETALEIADEAHFFIKAIYIEKTGNTETWAINKDGTSRQKKKILTTIVSLDSGEKLPLGFRFVSKETADNIATTIQKDLKELCMIKQIMDKKLEQDHD
;
A
#
# COMPACT_ATOMS: atom_id res chain seq x y z
N MET A 1 -9.74 -22.71 -25.17
CA MET A 1 -9.19 -22.98 -23.83
C MET A 1 -8.44 -21.73 -23.39
N LEU A 2 -9.03 -20.93 -22.49
CA LEU A 2 -8.36 -19.76 -21.92
C LEU A 2 -7.49 -20.26 -20.77
N THR A 3 -6.17 -20.18 -20.94
CA THR A 3 -5.21 -20.47 -19.89
C THR A 3 -5.42 -19.47 -18.75
N SER A 4 -5.74 -19.97 -17.56
CA SER A 4 -5.78 -19.18 -16.34
C SER A 4 -4.48 -18.38 -16.20
N PRO A 5 -4.53 -17.07 -15.88
CA PRO A 5 -3.31 -16.33 -15.57
C PRO A 5 -2.64 -17.03 -14.38
N GLN A 6 -1.42 -17.50 -14.59
CA GLN A 6 -0.58 -17.99 -13.50
C GLN A 6 -0.48 -16.85 -12.48
N LYS A 7 -1.10 -17.04 -11.31
CA LYS A 7 -0.81 -16.24 -10.12
C LYS A 7 0.63 -16.53 -9.76
N ASN A 8 1.56 -15.78 -10.34
CA ASN A 8 2.88 -15.58 -9.75
C ASN A 8 2.64 -14.77 -8.47
N SER A 9 2.28 -15.44 -7.38
CA SER A 9 2.25 -14.83 -6.05
C SER A 9 3.69 -14.58 -5.66
N PHE A 10 4.17 -13.36 -5.91
CA PHE A 10 5.47 -12.92 -5.45
C PHE A 10 5.43 -12.86 -3.91
N LYS A 11 5.97 -13.89 -3.25
CA LYS A 11 6.02 -13.95 -1.79
C LYS A 11 7.21 -13.12 -1.30
N LEU A 12 7.01 -11.81 -1.14
CA LEU A 12 7.93 -10.98 -0.35
C LEU A 12 7.89 -11.46 1.10
N ARG A 13 8.84 -12.33 1.48
CA ARG A 13 9.08 -12.60 2.90
C ARG A 13 9.72 -11.35 3.51
N LEU A 14 8.89 -10.51 4.12
CA LEU A 14 9.36 -9.54 5.10
C LEU A 14 9.63 -10.30 6.41
N LYS A 15 10.76 -9.93 7.03
CA LYS A 15 11.58 -10.56 8.09
C LYS A 15 11.18 -11.96 8.63
N LYS A 16 12.20 -12.85 8.71
CA LYS A 16 12.16 -14.01 9.62
C LYS A 16 11.97 -13.48 11.04
N ASP A 17 10.88 -13.94 11.67
CA ASP A 17 10.38 -13.62 13.01
C ASP A 17 9.65 -12.25 13.12
N GLY A 18 8.31 -12.28 13.18
CA GLY A 18 7.47 -11.13 13.57
C GLY A 18 6.70 -10.40 12.46
N ALA A 19 6.61 -10.92 11.24
CA ALA A 19 5.84 -10.31 10.15
C ALA A 19 4.32 -10.58 10.26
N PHE A 20 3.50 -9.59 9.87
CA PHE A 20 2.05 -9.75 9.79
C PHE A 20 1.64 -10.55 8.55
N SER A 21 0.49 -11.24 8.61
CA SER A 21 0.01 -12.01 7.46
C SER A 21 -0.43 -11.12 6.30
N GLU A 22 -0.27 -11.62 5.07
CA GLU A 22 -0.64 -10.91 3.83
C GLU A 22 -2.11 -10.46 3.85
N ALA A 23 -3.01 -11.33 4.31
CA ALA A 23 -4.44 -11.01 4.44
C ALA A 23 -4.71 -9.86 5.43
N LEU A 24 -3.97 -9.78 6.53
CA LEU A 24 -4.10 -8.68 7.48
C LEU A 24 -3.57 -7.37 6.87
N CYS A 25 -2.41 -7.43 6.21
CA CYS A 25 -1.84 -6.27 5.52
C CYS A 25 -2.80 -5.73 4.45
N GLU A 26 -3.40 -6.61 3.62
CA GLU A 26 -4.40 -6.22 2.62
C GLU A 26 -5.64 -5.57 3.26
N ALA A 27 -6.15 -6.14 4.36
CA ALA A 27 -7.31 -5.60 5.06
C ALA A 27 -7.03 -4.21 5.67
N VAL A 28 -5.88 -4.04 6.31
CA VAL A 28 -5.48 -2.74 6.87
C VAL A 28 -5.24 -1.71 5.78
N ALA A 29 -4.59 -2.06 4.67
CA ALA A 29 -4.43 -1.17 3.53
C ALA A 29 -5.77 -0.73 2.92
N ALA A 30 -6.75 -1.64 2.84
CA ALA A 30 -8.10 -1.29 2.40
C ALA A 30 -8.78 -0.31 3.37
N MET A 31 -8.66 -0.54 4.68
CA MET A 31 -9.23 0.34 5.72
C MET A 31 -8.57 1.72 5.76
N THR A 32 -7.25 1.81 5.64
CA THR A 32 -6.53 3.09 5.56
C THR A 32 -6.87 3.82 4.26
N GLY A 33 -7.08 3.09 3.16
CA GLY A 33 -7.60 3.64 1.89
C GLY A 33 -9.03 4.22 2.01
N LEU A 34 -9.83 3.72 2.96
CA LEU A 34 -11.15 4.26 3.32
C LEU A 34 -11.08 5.33 4.42
N GLU A 35 -9.88 5.82 4.75
CA GLU A 35 -9.61 6.84 5.77
C GLU A 35 -10.03 6.43 7.20
N VAL A 36 -10.03 5.13 7.51
CA VAL A 36 -10.16 4.67 8.90
C VAL A 36 -8.87 5.03 9.66
N SER A 37 -8.98 5.79 10.76
CA SER A 37 -7.83 6.11 11.59
C SER A 37 -7.26 4.85 12.25
N ALA A 38 -5.94 4.77 12.43
CA ALA A 38 -5.28 3.59 12.97
C ALA A 38 -5.84 3.13 14.33
N GLU A 39 -6.23 4.09 15.18
CA GLU A 39 -6.94 3.86 16.46
C GLU A 39 -8.30 3.16 16.29
N ASN A 40 -8.94 3.31 15.13
CA ASN A 40 -10.25 2.74 14.80
C ASN A 40 -10.14 1.44 13.98
N VAL A 41 -8.95 1.07 13.51
CA VAL A 41 -8.73 -0.18 12.75
C VAL A 41 -9.09 -1.40 13.61
N GLY A 42 -8.62 -1.46 14.85
CA GLY A 42 -8.97 -2.54 15.80
C GLY A 42 -10.49 -2.64 16.04
N PRO A 43 -11.15 -1.54 16.47
CA PRO A 43 -12.60 -1.49 16.63
C PRO A 43 -13.42 -1.87 15.39
N VAL A 44 -13.03 -1.41 14.20
CA VAL A 44 -13.72 -1.77 12.93
C VAL A 44 -13.59 -3.26 12.66
N THR A 45 -12.42 -3.84 12.94
CA THR A 45 -12.18 -5.27 12.73
C THR A 45 -12.98 -6.11 13.73
N ASP A 46 -13.11 -5.66 14.98
CA ASP A 46 -14.00 -6.27 15.98
C ASP A 46 -15.47 -6.28 15.55
N VAL A 47 -15.94 -5.20 14.90
CA VAL A 47 -17.30 -5.09 14.35
C VAL A 47 -17.52 -6.04 13.16
N LEU A 48 -16.54 -6.18 12.26
CA LEU A 48 -16.60 -7.12 11.14
C LEU A 48 -16.68 -8.58 11.62
N ARG A 49 -15.95 -8.92 12.69
CA ARG A 49 -16.06 -10.24 13.35
C ARG A 49 -17.45 -10.48 13.91
N ALA A 50 -18.02 -9.49 14.60
CA ALA A 50 -19.38 -9.58 15.13
C ALA A 50 -20.44 -9.73 14.02
N ALA A 51 -20.15 -9.21 12.82
CA ALA A 51 -20.99 -9.35 11.63
C ALA A 51 -20.83 -10.69 10.89
N GLY A 52 -19.97 -11.61 11.36
CA GLY A 52 -19.81 -12.95 10.79
C GLY A 52 -18.79 -13.07 9.67
N VAL A 53 -17.89 -12.10 9.50
CA VAL A 53 -16.74 -12.25 8.60
C VAL A 53 -15.70 -13.14 9.28
N GLU A 54 -15.30 -14.24 8.63
CA GLU A 54 -14.22 -15.10 9.12
C GLU A 54 -12.89 -14.35 9.04
N VAL A 55 -12.37 -13.94 10.20
CA VAL A 55 -11.04 -13.36 10.35
C VAL A 55 -10.32 -14.15 11.43
N ASN A 56 -9.10 -14.61 11.13
CA ASN A 56 -8.29 -15.34 12.10
C ASN A 56 -7.85 -14.38 13.22
N PRO A 57 -8.20 -14.63 14.50
CA PRO A 57 -7.89 -13.72 15.60
C PRO A 57 -6.39 -13.49 15.84
N ALA A 58 -5.55 -14.45 15.45
CA ALA A 58 -4.09 -14.34 15.57
C ALA A 58 -3.49 -13.33 14.57
N ASP A 59 -4.23 -13.03 13.50
CA ASP A 59 -3.85 -12.09 12.46
C ASP A 59 -4.40 -10.69 12.73
N LEU A 60 -4.80 -10.35 13.96
CA LEU A 60 -5.40 -9.05 14.26
C LEU A 60 -4.41 -8.08 14.92
N PRO A 61 -4.46 -6.77 14.60
CA PRO A 61 -3.74 -5.79 15.38
C PRO A 61 -4.22 -5.85 16.83
N SER A 62 -3.30 -5.79 17.78
CA SER A 62 -3.68 -5.54 19.17
C SER A 62 -4.47 -4.22 19.26
N ARG A 63 -5.20 -3.98 20.37
CA ARG A 63 -5.93 -2.70 20.60
C ARG A 63 -5.03 -1.45 20.59
N GLN A 64 -3.72 -1.59 20.46
CA GLN A 64 -2.77 -0.49 20.41
C GLN A 64 -2.70 0.10 19.00
N SER A 65 -2.85 1.42 18.91
CA SER A 65 -2.76 2.17 17.66
C SER A 65 -1.40 2.00 16.96
N GLU A 66 -0.34 1.74 17.72
CA GLU A 66 1.02 1.52 17.21
C GLU A 66 1.11 0.24 16.36
N THR A 67 0.52 -0.88 16.80
CA THR A 67 0.48 -2.12 16.00
C THR A 67 -0.26 -1.92 14.68
N ALA A 68 -1.37 -1.17 14.66
CA ALA A 68 -2.11 -0.90 13.43
C ALA A 68 -1.32 0.00 12.45
N LEU A 69 -0.51 0.93 12.97
CA LEU A 69 0.39 1.75 12.16
C LEU A 69 1.52 0.91 11.57
N GLU A 70 2.13 0.03 12.35
CA GLU A 70 3.17 -0.91 11.87
C GLU A 70 2.65 -1.81 10.76
N ILE A 71 1.43 -2.34 10.90
CA ILE A 71 0.77 -3.14 9.85
C ILE A 71 0.50 -2.30 8.61
N ALA A 72 0.01 -1.07 8.78
CA ALA A 72 -0.27 -0.17 7.64
C ALA A 72 1.01 0.18 6.88
N ASP A 73 2.12 0.40 7.58
CA ASP A 73 3.43 0.66 6.97
C ASP A 73 3.95 -0.57 6.22
N GLU A 74 3.85 -1.77 6.81
CA GLU A 74 4.22 -3.02 6.15
C GLU A 74 3.35 -3.31 4.91
N ALA A 75 2.04 -3.08 5.03
CA ALA A 75 1.09 -3.25 3.93
C ALA A 75 1.35 -2.25 2.77
N HIS A 76 1.60 -0.98 3.09
CA HIS A 76 1.95 0.01 2.09
C HIS A 76 3.26 -0.33 1.39
N PHE A 77 4.25 -0.82 2.12
CA PHE A 77 5.50 -1.30 1.53
C PHE A 77 5.23 -2.47 0.56
N PHE A 78 4.48 -3.49 0.99
CA PHE A 78 4.17 -4.67 0.19
C PHE A 78 3.43 -4.33 -1.11
N ILE A 79 2.38 -3.51 -1.01
CA ILE A 79 1.59 -3.08 -2.16
C ILE A 79 2.45 -2.28 -3.15
N LYS A 80 3.29 -1.37 -2.66
CA LYS A 80 4.19 -0.59 -3.53
C LYS A 80 5.25 -1.47 -4.20
N ALA A 81 5.73 -2.52 -3.53
CA ALA A 81 6.62 -3.49 -4.12
C ALA A 81 5.97 -4.23 -5.30
N ILE A 82 4.71 -4.69 -5.14
CA ILE A 82 3.92 -5.26 -6.24
C ILE A 82 3.76 -4.25 -7.39
N TYR A 83 3.49 -2.98 -7.08
CA TYR A 83 3.34 -1.95 -8.11
C TYR A 83 4.64 -1.68 -8.88
N ILE A 84 5.81 -1.79 -8.23
CA ILE A 84 7.12 -1.67 -8.89
C ILE A 84 7.30 -2.80 -9.91
N GLU A 85 6.92 -4.03 -9.57
CA GLU A 85 6.98 -5.15 -10.53
C GLU A 85 6.02 -4.95 -11.69
N LYS A 86 4.78 -4.55 -11.41
CA LYS A 86 3.79 -4.27 -12.46
C LYS A 86 4.27 -3.19 -13.40
N THR A 87 4.77 -2.07 -12.87
CA THR A 87 5.28 -0.96 -13.68
C THR A 87 6.56 -1.33 -14.44
N GLY A 88 7.44 -2.14 -13.86
CA GLY A 88 8.63 -2.67 -14.55
C GLY A 88 8.34 -3.62 -15.70
N ASN A 89 7.18 -4.31 -15.66
CA ASN A 89 6.72 -5.22 -16.70
C ASN A 89 5.78 -4.55 -17.73
N THR A 90 5.57 -3.24 -17.62
CA THR A 90 4.68 -2.46 -18.49
C THR A 90 5.52 -1.53 -19.38
N GLU A 91 5.23 -1.47 -20.67
CA GLU A 91 6.00 -0.64 -21.63
C GLU A 91 5.82 0.86 -21.36
N THR A 92 4.60 1.26 -21.00
CA THR A 92 4.28 2.66 -20.70
C THR A 92 3.41 2.79 -19.44
N TRP A 93 3.69 3.82 -18.65
CA TRP A 93 2.89 4.19 -17.50
C TRP A 93 2.83 5.71 -17.36
N ALA A 94 1.79 6.20 -16.69
CA ALA A 94 1.60 7.62 -16.42
C ALA A 94 1.37 7.86 -14.93
N ILE A 95 1.78 9.03 -14.42
CA ILE A 95 1.44 9.48 -13.07
C ILE A 95 0.34 10.53 -13.16
N ASN A 96 -0.74 10.26 -12.44
CA ASN A 96 -1.87 11.14 -12.27
C ASN A 96 -1.96 11.60 -10.82
N LYS A 97 -2.42 12.85 -10.64
CA LYS A 97 -2.72 13.42 -9.33
C LYS A 97 -4.20 13.72 -9.26
N ASP A 98 -4.82 13.26 -8.18
CA ASP A 98 -6.20 13.60 -7.85
C ASP A 98 -6.23 14.42 -6.56
N GLY A 99 -6.92 15.55 -6.60
CA GLY A 99 -6.96 16.53 -5.53
C GLY A 99 -8.35 16.60 -4.91
N THR A 100 -8.46 16.34 -3.61
CA THR A 100 -9.69 16.54 -2.86
C THR A 100 -9.48 17.43 -1.64
N SER A 101 -10.56 17.93 -1.06
CA SER A 101 -10.54 18.80 0.11
C SER A 101 -11.42 18.24 1.22
N ARG A 102 -10.85 18.00 2.40
CA ARG A 102 -11.60 17.52 3.56
C ARG A 102 -11.12 18.24 4.82
N GLN A 103 -12.05 18.66 5.68
CA GLN A 103 -11.74 19.38 6.94
C GLN A 103 -10.74 20.55 6.77
N LYS A 104 -10.92 21.35 5.71
CA LYS A 104 -10.02 22.47 5.34
C LYS A 104 -8.56 22.08 5.00
N LYS A 105 -8.26 20.79 4.85
CA LYS A 105 -6.98 20.28 4.36
C LYS A 105 -7.13 19.84 2.90
N LYS A 106 -6.11 20.10 2.09
CA LYS A 106 -6.02 19.57 0.71
C LYS A 106 -5.32 18.23 0.75
N ILE A 107 -5.89 17.25 0.06
CA ILE A 107 -5.39 15.89 -0.05
C ILE A 107 -5.01 15.68 -1.50
N LEU A 108 -3.75 15.30 -1.75
CA LEU A 108 -3.26 14.93 -3.07
C LEU A 108 -2.99 13.43 -3.09
N THR A 109 -3.74 12.71 -3.91
CA THR A 109 -3.57 11.27 -4.17
C THR A 109 -2.73 11.08 -5.40
N THR A 110 -1.79 10.14 -5.35
CA THR A 110 -0.93 9.79 -6.49
C THR A 110 -1.36 8.45 -7.05
N ILE A 111 -1.62 8.42 -8.35
CA ILE A 111 -2.07 7.21 -9.04
C ILE A 111 -1.12 6.96 -10.21
N VAL A 112 -0.56 5.76 -10.27
CA VAL A 112 0.12 5.29 -11.47
C VAL A 112 -0.91 4.59 -12.35
N SER A 113 -0.99 4.96 -13.62
CA SER A 113 -1.86 4.32 -14.60
C SER A 113 -1.01 3.51 -15.56
N LEU A 114 -1.34 2.24 -15.71
CA LEU A 114 -0.72 1.34 -16.67
C LEU A 114 -1.44 1.44 -18.02
N ASP A 115 -0.77 1.03 -19.10
CA ASP A 115 -1.36 0.91 -20.45
C ASP A 115 -2.58 -0.02 -20.51
N SER A 116 -2.63 -1.03 -19.63
CA SER A 116 -3.77 -1.93 -19.41
C SER A 116 -5.03 -1.23 -18.90
N GLY A 117 -4.91 0.03 -18.49
CA GLY A 117 -5.97 0.80 -17.83
C GLY A 117 -6.03 0.58 -16.31
N GLU A 118 -5.18 -0.29 -15.75
CA GLU A 118 -5.08 -0.49 -14.31
C GLU A 118 -4.57 0.79 -13.61
N LYS A 119 -5.17 1.11 -12.46
CA LYS A 119 -4.82 2.28 -11.64
C LYS A 119 -4.26 1.82 -10.31
N LEU A 120 -3.01 2.17 -10.04
CA LEU A 120 -2.24 1.78 -8.86
C LEU A 120 -2.07 3.00 -7.94
N PRO A 121 -2.89 3.15 -6.89
CA PRO A 121 -2.78 4.28 -5.97
C PRO A 121 -1.55 4.13 -5.07
N LEU A 122 -0.60 5.09 -5.14
CA LEU A 122 0.61 5.09 -4.30
C LEU A 122 0.37 5.68 -2.89
N GLY A 123 -0.87 6.06 -2.59
CA GLY A 123 -1.28 6.73 -1.37
C GLY A 123 -1.59 8.21 -1.58
N PHE A 124 -1.78 8.93 -0.47
CA PHE A 124 -2.15 10.34 -0.46
C PHE A 124 -1.28 11.16 0.49
N ARG A 125 -1.20 12.47 0.25
CA ARG A 125 -0.48 13.42 1.10
C ARG A 125 -1.32 14.66 1.35
N PHE A 126 -1.29 15.12 2.60
CA PHE A 126 -1.89 16.40 2.95
C PHE A 126 -0.98 17.55 2.52
N VAL A 127 -1.58 18.57 1.90
CA VAL A 127 -0.92 19.84 1.56
C VAL A 127 -1.75 21.01 2.06
N SER A 128 -1.09 22.14 2.31
CA SER A 128 -1.77 23.37 2.71
C SER A 128 -2.53 24.01 1.56
N LYS A 129 -1.98 23.91 0.35
CA LYS A 129 -2.57 24.41 -0.91
C LYS A 129 -2.17 23.50 -2.07
N GLU A 130 -3.03 23.42 -3.07
CA GLU A 130 -2.77 22.71 -4.32
C GLU A 130 -2.08 23.65 -5.30
N THR A 131 -0.77 23.82 -5.12
CA THR A 131 0.10 24.59 -6.03
C THR A 131 0.95 23.65 -6.86
N ALA A 132 1.42 24.10 -8.03
CA ALA A 132 2.32 23.33 -8.88
C ALA A 132 3.55 22.82 -8.10
N ASP A 133 4.15 23.66 -7.25
CA ASP A 133 5.30 23.30 -6.42
C ASP A 133 4.98 22.19 -5.42
N ASN A 134 3.83 22.27 -4.75
CA ASN A 134 3.39 21.24 -3.80
C ASN A 134 3.10 19.92 -4.53
N ILE A 135 2.47 19.99 -5.71
CA ILE A 135 2.23 18.81 -6.55
C ILE A 135 3.58 18.18 -6.95
N ALA A 136 4.50 18.94 -7.52
CA ALA A 136 5.82 18.44 -7.93
C ALA A 136 6.60 17.84 -6.76
N THR A 137 6.60 18.52 -5.60
CA THR A 137 7.25 18.03 -4.37
C THR A 137 6.66 16.70 -3.92
N THR A 138 5.33 16.55 -3.96
CA THR A 138 4.69 15.29 -3.59
C THR A 138 5.03 14.17 -4.58
N ILE A 139 5.00 14.43 -5.90
CA ILE A 139 5.42 13.45 -6.91
C ILE A 139 6.85 12.97 -6.65
N GLN A 140 7.79 13.89 -6.41
CA GLN A 140 9.19 13.53 -6.14
C GLN A 140 9.32 12.67 -4.88
N LYS A 141 8.55 12.96 -3.83
CA LYS A 141 8.55 12.13 -2.61
C LYS A 141 8.03 10.72 -2.88
N ASP A 142 6.93 10.61 -3.62
CA ASP A 142 6.33 9.31 -3.97
C ASP A 142 7.28 8.47 -4.84
N LEU A 143 7.92 9.09 -5.84
CA LEU A 143 8.90 8.42 -6.69
C LEU A 143 10.17 8.01 -5.92
N LYS A 144 10.68 8.87 -5.02
CA LYS A 144 11.83 8.51 -4.16
C LYS A 144 11.53 7.31 -3.29
N GLU A 145 10.32 7.24 -2.73
CA GLU A 145 9.87 6.11 -1.93
C GLU A 145 9.86 4.81 -2.75
N LEU A 146 9.31 4.84 -3.96
CA LEU A 146 9.35 3.68 -4.88
C LEU A 146 10.79 3.26 -5.21
N CYS A 147 11.68 4.21 -5.48
CA CYS A 147 13.10 3.92 -5.73
C CYS A 147 13.77 3.23 -4.52
N MET A 148 13.49 3.69 -3.31
CA MET A 148 14.02 3.07 -2.09
C MET A 148 13.52 1.64 -1.92
N ILE A 149 12.22 1.40 -2.15
CA ILE A 149 11.62 0.06 -2.08
C ILE A 149 12.28 -0.85 -3.11
N LYS A 150 12.43 -0.39 -4.35
CA LYS A 150 13.11 -1.14 -5.42
C LYS A 150 14.52 -1.57 -5.01
N GLN A 151 15.32 -0.64 -4.46
CA GLN A 151 16.67 -0.96 -3.99
C GLN A 151 16.69 -2.01 -2.88
N ILE A 152 15.70 -2.02 -1.99
CA ILE A 152 15.56 -3.05 -0.94
C ILE A 152 15.21 -4.40 -1.56
N MET A 153 14.32 -4.43 -2.55
CA MET A 153 13.95 -5.66 -3.27
C MET A 153 15.14 -6.26 -4.01
N ASP A 154 15.87 -5.43 -4.78
CA ASP A 154 17.02 -5.88 -5.56
C ASP A 154 18.10 -6.49 -4.64
N LYS A 155 18.39 -5.86 -3.48
CA LYS A 155 19.34 -6.39 -2.48
C LYS A 155 18.91 -7.70 -1.81
N LYS A 156 17.61 -7.94 -1.64
CA LYS A 156 17.11 -9.18 -1.06
C LYS A 156 17.25 -10.36 -2.02
N LEU A 157 17.03 -10.12 -3.32
CA LEU A 157 17.21 -11.13 -4.36
C LEU A 157 18.67 -11.60 -4.43
N GLU A 158 19.64 -10.70 -4.25
CA GLU A 158 21.06 -11.06 -4.19
C GLU A 158 21.41 -11.98 -3.00
N GLN A 159 20.71 -11.84 -1.86
CA GLN A 159 20.97 -12.64 -0.65
C GLN A 159 20.32 -14.03 -0.65
N ASP A 160 19.29 -14.25 -1.47
CA ASP A 160 18.63 -15.55 -1.61
C ASP A 160 19.32 -16.46 -2.66
N HIS A 161 20.34 -15.93 -3.36
CA HIS A 161 21.12 -16.63 -4.40
C HIS A 161 22.54 -17.06 -3.96
N ASP A 162 22.93 -16.77 -2.71
CA ASP A 162 24.14 -17.27 -2.04
C ASP A 162 23.82 -18.41 -1.06
#